data_AF-G4YID4-F1
#
_entry.id   AF-G4YID4-F1
#
_cell.length_a   1.000
_cell.length_b   1.000
_cell.length_c   1.000
_cell.angle_alpha   90.00
_cell.angle_beta   90.00
_cell.angle_gamma   90.00
#
_symmetry.space_group_name_H-M   'P 1'
#
loop_
_entity.id
_entity.type
_entity.pdbx_description
1 polymer ?
#
loop_
_entity_poly.entity_id
_entity_poly.type
_entity_poly.pdbx_seq_one_letter_code
_entity_poly.pdbx_strand_id
1 'polypeptide(L)'
;MVMLFCAIVGAGGSPFPVDIDEEKSVGHLKDAIKAKKPNDFKDVDADKLQLFLAKTADGAWLSSKDPDVISMRSGGIPEQVKTLLNVEMDPADEIGDVFEGAPTKKTIHVLVVVPEQEHAQTGLWLVTGSVDNALNTKGIRCKLYWMATLRIGYYDPTRCIGNKNVAFWYEDKKLCFHVLFETKNAALLFETDLRTGPQTLGSPLTNQVVETRVAPANAVSTDLQRVFYCDYVPDDSESPQNTVSSISLTTSVSNLDPSTDEFRFQRIEDEKFFLPYGKAESCHLVSRKQSRDHKREFAKYDRDSNNRLALSREMHGWFDGMSIEVPIVNMLPGSVEENQSIGNRRKVEVFVKVLDAQCTDRVFSRLKGGSTRTDDPLMMKTFVHVEDPETFCLCMRWKHDDNAERWRSFWDMTPAVD
;
A
#
# COMPACT_ATOMS: atom_id res chain seq x y z
N MET A 1 35.46 35.41 19.89
CA MET A 1 34.29 35.16 19.01
C MET A 1 34.63 35.59 17.60
N VAL A 2 34.68 34.62 16.69
CA VAL A 2 35.03 34.76 15.27
C VAL A 2 33.82 34.51 14.39
N MET A 3 33.83 35.11 13.20
CA MET A 3 32.83 34.89 12.16
C MET A 3 33.47 34.09 11.03
N LEU A 4 33.02 32.86 10.85
CA LEU A 4 33.49 31.96 9.79
C LEU A 4 32.45 31.90 8.67
N PHE A 5 32.92 31.91 7.43
CA PHE A 5 32.05 31.68 6.27
C PHE A 5 32.12 30.22 5.82
N CYS A 6 30.97 29.57 5.81
CA CYS A 6 30.80 28.17 5.44
C CYS A 6 30.18 28.06 4.04
N ALA A 7 30.64 27.08 3.26
CA ALA A 7 30.05 26.73 1.98
C ALA A 7 29.73 25.23 1.95
N ILE A 8 28.52 24.86 1.50
CA ILE A 8 28.12 23.45 1.37
C ILE A 8 28.63 22.93 0.04
N VAL A 9 29.34 21.80 0.06
CA VAL A 9 29.85 21.15 -1.15
C VAL A 9 28.73 20.30 -1.77
N GLY A 10 28.50 20.44 -3.08
CA GLY A 10 27.59 19.58 -3.86
C GLY A 10 26.09 19.86 -3.74
N ALA A 11 25.62 20.52 -2.68
CA ALA A 11 24.18 20.77 -2.48
C ALA A 11 23.65 22.02 -3.22
N GLY A 12 24.54 22.90 -3.69
CA GLY A 12 24.16 24.23 -4.20
C GLY A 12 23.76 25.18 -3.06
N GLY A 13 24.03 26.47 -3.25
CA GLY A 13 23.72 27.48 -2.23
C GLY A 13 24.80 28.53 -2.03
N SER A 14 24.40 29.69 -1.52
CA SER A 14 25.33 30.76 -1.19
C SER A 14 26.06 30.48 0.13
N PRO A 15 27.35 30.83 0.24
CA PRO A 15 28.06 30.77 1.51
C PRO A 15 27.37 31.58 2.59
N PHE A 16 27.43 31.10 3.84
CA PHE A 16 26.73 31.70 4.97
C PHE A 16 27.67 31.90 6.17
N PRO A 17 27.44 32.94 6.99
CA PRO A 17 28.24 33.21 8.17
C PRO A 17 27.78 32.38 9.37
N VAL A 18 28.74 31.93 10.17
CA VAL A 18 28.56 31.27 11.46
C VAL A 18 29.43 31.99 12.49
N ASP A 19 28.83 32.41 13.60
CA ASP A 19 29.52 33.04 14.72
C ASP A 19 29.84 31.96 15.77
N ILE A 20 31.10 31.87 16.20
CA ILE A 20 31.56 30.88 17.17
C ILE A 20 32.68 31.45 18.06
N ASP A 21 32.80 30.95 19.29
CA ASP A 21 33.90 31.33 20.17
C ASP A 21 35.22 30.64 19.76
N GLU A 22 36.35 31.30 19.99
CA GLU A 22 37.68 30.79 19.62
C GLU A 22 38.10 29.62 20.53
N GLU A 23 37.68 29.65 21.80
CA GLU A 23 37.92 28.59 22.80
C GLU A 23 37.00 27.37 22.62
N LYS A 24 36.12 27.38 21.62
CA LYS A 24 35.23 26.24 21.31
C LYS A 24 35.93 25.27 20.38
N SER A 25 35.47 24.02 20.38
CA SER A 25 36.00 23.00 19.48
C SER A 25 35.30 22.98 18.12
N VAL A 26 35.93 22.31 17.14
CA VAL A 26 35.32 22.00 15.84
C VAL A 26 34.00 21.22 15.98
N GLY A 27 33.86 20.36 17.00
CA GLY A 27 32.58 19.71 17.31
C GLY A 27 31.45 20.72 17.56
N HIS A 28 31.71 21.79 18.32
CA HIS A 28 30.73 22.87 18.53
C HIS A 28 30.45 23.66 17.24
N LEU A 29 31.41 23.73 16.32
CA LEU A 29 31.20 24.34 15.00
C LEU A 29 30.23 23.52 14.15
N LYS A 30 30.29 22.18 14.21
CA LYS A 30 29.32 21.31 13.54
C LYS A 30 27.88 21.60 14.02
N ASP A 31 27.68 21.75 15.33
CA ASP A 31 26.39 22.13 15.91
C ASP A 31 25.92 23.51 15.45
N ALA A 32 26.81 24.51 15.47
CA ALA A 32 26.50 25.88 15.05
C ALA A 32 26.11 25.96 13.56
N ILE A 33 26.78 25.20 12.70
CA ILE A 33 26.45 25.08 11.27
C ILE A 33 25.06 24.49 11.08
N LYS A 34 24.74 23.38 11.78
CA LYS A 34 23.42 22.75 11.72
C LYS A 34 22.32 23.71 12.17
N ALA A 35 22.53 24.40 13.29
CA ALA A 35 21.57 25.36 13.83
C ALA A 35 21.31 26.55 12.90
N LYS A 36 22.30 26.95 12.08
CA LYS A 36 22.15 28.05 11.12
C LYS A 36 21.28 27.69 9.92
N LYS A 37 21.27 26.42 9.52
CA LYS A 37 20.56 25.91 8.34
C LYS A 37 19.73 24.66 8.68
N PRO A 38 18.71 24.79 9.56
CA PRO A 38 17.98 23.63 10.08
C PRO A 38 17.23 22.85 8.99
N ASN A 39 16.80 23.51 7.91
CA ASN A 39 16.12 22.83 6.80
C ASN A 39 17.09 22.07 5.89
N ASP A 40 18.27 22.62 5.64
CA ASP A 40 19.29 21.99 4.76
C ASP A 40 19.92 20.77 5.46
N PHE A 41 19.92 20.74 6.79
CA PHE A 41 20.49 19.67 7.62
C PHE A 41 19.46 18.94 8.49
N LYS A 42 18.17 18.97 8.11
CA LYS A 42 17.06 18.43 8.93
C LYS A 42 17.22 16.92 9.26
N ASP A 43 17.78 16.16 8.32
CA ASP A 43 17.92 14.69 8.39
C ASP A 43 19.37 14.25 8.70
N VAL A 44 20.23 15.18 9.12
CA VAL A 44 21.66 14.92 9.34
C VAL A 44 22.03 15.32 10.77
N ASP A 45 22.58 14.38 11.53
CA ASP A 45 23.12 14.66 12.85
C ASP A 45 24.39 15.52 12.75
N ALA A 46 24.59 16.44 13.69
CA ALA A 46 25.68 17.43 13.58
C ALA A 46 27.05 16.75 13.58
N ASP A 47 27.24 15.70 14.38
CA ASP A 47 28.45 14.89 14.46
C ASP A 47 28.81 14.23 13.11
N LYS A 48 27.81 13.96 12.27
CA LYS A 48 28.00 13.38 10.93
C LYS A 48 28.52 14.39 9.91
N LEU A 49 28.37 15.70 10.11
CA LEU A 49 28.89 16.69 9.15
C LEU A 49 30.41 16.58 9.07
N GLN A 50 30.98 16.57 7.86
CA GLN A 50 32.43 16.59 7.66
C GLN A 50 32.88 18.01 7.33
N LEU A 51 33.85 18.51 8.08
CA LEU A 51 34.34 19.89 7.94
C LEU A 51 35.78 19.89 7.42
N PHE A 52 36.01 20.66 6.37
CA PHE A 52 37.32 20.81 5.76
C PHE A 52 37.71 22.29 5.68
N LEU A 53 39.01 22.56 5.75
CA LEU A 53 39.54 23.91 5.56
C LEU A 53 39.45 24.32 4.10
N ALA A 54 38.91 25.52 3.84
CA ALA A 54 38.92 26.15 2.53
C ALA A 54 40.29 26.80 2.22
N LYS A 55 41.39 26.15 2.62
CA LYS A 55 42.76 26.65 2.55
C LYS A 55 43.59 25.79 1.61
N THR A 56 44.11 26.38 0.54
CA THR A 56 44.91 25.71 -0.48
C THR A 56 46.30 25.32 0.04
N ALA A 57 47.00 24.43 -0.69
CA ALA A 57 48.29 23.90 -0.28
C ALA A 57 49.41 24.96 -0.17
N ASP A 58 49.26 26.10 -0.84
CA ASP A 58 50.12 27.29 -0.72
C ASP A 58 49.78 28.18 0.48
N GLY A 59 48.77 27.80 1.27
CA GLY A 59 48.32 28.50 2.46
C GLY A 59 47.32 29.64 2.21
N ALA A 60 46.85 29.83 0.97
CA ALA A 60 45.84 30.83 0.65
C ALA A 60 44.41 30.36 0.98
N TRP A 61 43.52 31.28 1.32
CA TRP A 61 42.10 30.98 1.57
C TRP A 61 41.27 31.21 0.31
N LEU A 62 40.27 30.36 0.07
CA LEU A 62 39.37 30.52 -1.07
C LEU A 62 38.59 31.85 -0.98
N SER A 63 38.61 32.64 -2.05
CA SER A 63 37.84 33.87 -2.11
C SER A 63 36.37 33.59 -2.37
N SER A 64 35.46 34.37 -1.76
CA SER A 64 34.03 34.27 -2.06
C SER A 64 33.65 34.64 -3.49
N LYS A 65 34.58 35.27 -4.23
CA LYS A 65 34.45 35.63 -5.66
C LYS A 65 35.22 34.68 -6.59
N ASP A 66 35.85 33.66 -6.04
CA ASP A 66 36.55 32.67 -6.83
C ASP A 66 35.56 31.96 -7.78
N PRO A 67 35.90 31.74 -9.07
CA PRO A 67 35.07 30.99 -10.01
C PRO A 67 34.58 29.65 -9.46
N ASP A 68 35.41 28.96 -8.66
CA ASP A 68 35.08 27.67 -8.09
C ASP A 68 34.02 27.79 -7.00
N VAL A 69 34.15 28.80 -6.14
CA VAL A 69 33.12 29.12 -5.12
C VAL A 69 31.83 29.58 -5.77
N ILE A 70 31.88 30.26 -6.93
CA ILE A 70 30.69 30.63 -7.70
C ILE A 70 30.03 29.38 -8.28
N SER A 71 30.81 28.45 -8.84
CA SER A 71 30.32 27.16 -9.37
C SER A 71 29.64 26.32 -8.29
N MET A 72 30.17 26.30 -7.06
CA MET A 72 29.56 25.63 -5.91
C MET A 72 28.14 26.15 -5.60
N ARG A 73 27.84 27.42 -5.88
CA ARG A 73 26.49 27.97 -5.64
C ARG A 73 25.43 27.31 -6.50
N SER A 74 25.82 26.79 -7.66
CA SER A 74 24.97 26.05 -8.58
C SER A 74 25.02 24.53 -8.37
N GLY A 75 25.72 24.05 -7.32
CA GLY A 75 25.86 22.62 -7.00
C GLY A 75 27.07 21.93 -7.65
N GLY A 76 27.91 22.68 -8.37
CA GLY A 76 29.15 22.13 -8.94
C GLY A 76 30.18 21.79 -7.86
N ILE A 77 31.03 20.79 -8.13
CA ILE A 77 32.20 20.46 -7.30
C ILE A 77 33.46 20.60 -8.16
N PRO A 78 34.09 21.79 -8.16
CA PRO A 78 35.32 22.04 -8.91
C PRO A 78 36.48 21.15 -8.45
N GLU A 79 37.41 20.86 -9.36
CA GLU A 79 38.53 19.95 -9.07
C GLU A 79 39.45 20.49 -7.97
N GLN A 80 39.66 21.81 -7.91
CA GLN A 80 40.38 22.46 -6.82
C GLN A 80 39.69 22.29 -5.47
N VAL A 81 38.35 22.26 -5.43
CA VAL A 81 37.62 22.02 -4.18
C VAL A 81 37.80 20.58 -3.74
N LYS A 82 37.78 19.61 -4.67
CA LYS A 82 38.04 18.19 -4.33
C LYS A 82 39.40 17.97 -3.70
N THR A 83 40.43 18.69 -4.15
CA THR A 83 41.78 18.57 -3.55
C THR A 83 41.88 19.17 -2.14
N LEU A 84 40.89 19.97 -1.72
CA LEU A 84 40.81 20.49 -0.34
C LEU A 84 40.09 19.51 0.60
N LEU A 85 39.35 18.52 0.08
CA LEU A 85 38.61 17.52 0.87
C LEU A 85 39.49 16.34 1.30
N ASN A 86 40.79 16.56 1.50
CA ASN A 86 41.76 15.49 1.79
C ASN A 86 41.92 15.19 3.29
N VAL A 87 41.82 16.21 4.14
CA VAL A 87 42.03 16.08 5.59
C VAL A 87 40.86 16.75 6.32
N GLU A 88 39.99 15.95 6.94
CA GLU A 88 38.91 16.44 7.79
C GLU A 88 39.52 17.08 9.05
N MET A 89 38.95 18.19 9.49
CA MET A 89 39.32 18.84 10.76
C MET A 89 38.97 17.92 11.94
N ASP A 90 39.86 17.81 12.92
CA ASP A 90 39.58 17.00 14.11
C ASP A 90 38.48 17.69 14.95
N PRO A 91 37.37 17.00 15.29
CA PRO A 91 36.31 17.56 16.13
C PRO A 91 36.77 18.08 17.50
N ALA A 92 37.92 17.60 18.01
CA ALA A 92 38.51 18.02 19.28
C ALA A 92 39.40 19.27 19.16
N ASP A 93 39.81 19.68 17.96
CA ASP A 93 40.66 20.86 17.77
C ASP A 93 39.91 22.14 18.17
N GLU A 94 40.65 23.11 18.74
CA GLU A 94 40.14 24.43 19.10
C GLU A 94 40.03 25.35 17.86
N ILE A 95 38.98 26.14 17.79
CA ILE A 95 38.72 27.05 16.66
C ILE A 95 39.83 28.10 16.51
N GLY A 96 40.36 28.61 17.63
CA GLY A 96 41.46 29.58 17.64
C GLY A 96 42.72 29.05 16.94
N ASP A 97 43.04 27.77 17.13
CA ASP A 97 44.22 27.13 16.55
C ASP A 97 44.01 26.81 15.07
N VAL A 98 42.84 26.28 14.70
CA VAL A 98 42.56 25.85 13.33
C VAL A 98 42.41 27.02 12.36
N PHE A 99 41.83 28.13 12.82
CA PHE A 99 41.57 29.32 12.01
C PHE A 99 42.52 30.49 12.34
N GLU A 100 43.68 30.20 12.93
CA GLU A 100 44.67 31.23 13.26
C GLU A 100 45.08 32.03 12.00
N GLY A 101 44.98 33.35 12.08
CA GLY A 101 45.32 34.26 10.98
C GLY A 101 44.37 34.21 9.77
N ALA A 102 43.19 33.59 9.90
CA ALA A 102 42.20 33.56 8.84
C ALA A 102 41.64 34.97 8.53
N PRO A 103 41.58 35.40 7.25
CA PRO A 103 41.02 36.69 6.88
C PRO A 103 39.51 36.74 7.14
N THR A 104 39.04 37.79 7.82
CA THR A 104 37.62 37.91 8.22
C THR A 104 36.67 38.41 7.13
N LYS A 105 37.16 38.72 5.93
CA LYS A 105 36.36 39.35 4.87
C LYS A 105 36.61 38.72 3.50
N LYS A 106 35.52 38.46 2.78
CA LYS A 106 35.49 38.01 1.36
C LYS A 106 36.18 36.66 1.11
N THR A 107 36.22 35.81 2.12
CA THR A 107 36.89 34.51 2.14
C THR A 107 35.94 33.44 2.66
N ILE A 108 36.06 32.23 2.10
CA ILE A 108 35.44 31.02 2.63
C ILE A 108 36.44 30.37 3.58
N HIS A 109 35.94 29.93 4.72
CA HIS A 109 36.77 29.35 5.79
C HIS A 109 36.54 27.84 5.86
N VAL A 110 35.28 27.41 5.77
CA VAL A 110 34.87 26.03 6.00
C VAL A 110 34.14 25.50 4.78
N LEU A 111 34.59 24.36 4.29
CA LEU A 111 33.85 23.53 3.35
C LEU A 111 33.08 22.49 4.16
N VAL A 112 31.76 22.56 4.08
CA VAL A 112 30.86 21.63 4.75
C VAL A 112 30.49 20.55 3.75
N VAL A 113 31.00 19.35 3.97
CA VAL A 113 30.53 18.17 3.28
C VAL A 113 29.49 17.55 4.17
N VAL A 114 28.25 17.55 3.69
CA VAL A 114 27.28 16.59 4.20
C VAL A 114 27.82 15.28 3.67
N PRO A 115 28.29 14.34 4.52
CA PRO A 115 28.54 13.01 3.98
C PRO A 115 27.24 12.66 3.28
N GLU A 116 27.34 12.10 2.09
CA GLU A 116 26.23 11.30 1.63
C GLU A 116 25.87 10.49 2.88
N GLN A 117 24.62 10.62 3.36
CA GLN A 117 24.07 9.49 4.10
C GLN A 117 24.53 8.28 3.26
N GLU A 118 24.71 7.13 3.85
CA GLU A 118 24.39 6.00 2.99
C GLU A 118 22.90 6.22 2.52
N HIS A 119 22.59 7.06 1.51
CA HIS A 119 22.58 6.62 0.12
C HIS A 119 23.48 5.40 0.01
N ALA A 120 23.05 4.33 0.68
CA ALA A 120 23.36 2.98 0.33
C ALA A 120 23.30 3.04 -1.18
N GLN A 121 24.44 2.78 -1.85
CA GLN A 121 24.50 2.46 -3.27
C GLN A 121 23.10 2.02 -3.65
N THR A 122 22.31 2.83 -4.37
CA THR A 122 20.85 2.67 -4.43
C THR A 122 20.57 1.25 -4.86
N GLY A 123 20.44 0.40 -3.84
CA GLY A 123 20.83 -0.98 -3.99
C GLY A 123 19.53 -1.58 -4.39
N LEU A 124 19.26 -1.52 -5.69
CA LEU A 124 17.98 -1.96 -6.17
C LEU A 124 17.81 -3.40 -5.67
N TRP A 125 16.64 -3.70 -5.17
CA TRP A 125 16.30 -5.04 -4.76
C TRP A 125 15.61 -5.67 -5.92
N LEU A 126 16.19 -6.74 -6.42
CA LEU A 126 15.61 -7.53 -7.47
C LEU A 126 14.79 -8.67 -6.86
N VAL A 127 13.53 -8.75 -7.26
CA VAL A 127 12.68 -9.91 -7.01
C VAL A 127 12.53 -10.70 -8.30
N THR A 128 13.00 -11.94 -8.26
CA THR A 128 12.86 -12.92 -9.34
C THR A 128 12.06 -14.12 -8.90
N GLY A 129 11.45 -14.81 -9.86
CA GLY A 129 10.75 -16.05 -9.56
C GLY A 129 9.86 -16.51 -10.69
N SER A 130 9.02 -17.50 -10.39
CA SER A 130 8.06 -18.04 -11.34
C SER A 130 6.78 -18.54 -10.67
N VAL A 131 5.70 -18.57 -11.44
CA VAL A 131 4.43 -19.19 -11.08
C VAL A 131 4.20 -20.38 -12.01
N ASP A 132 4.13 -21.58 -11.45
CA ASP A 132 3.94 -22.80 -12.23
C ASP A 132 2.52 -22.89 -12.80
N ASN A 133 2.38 -23.55 -13.96
CA ASN A 133 1.10 -23.78 -14.65
C ASN A 133 0.24 -22.52 -14.88
N ALA A 134 0.87 -21.34 -14.91
CA ALA A 134 0.18 -20.05 -15.01
C ALA A 134 -0.61 -19.85 -16.31
N LEU A 135 -0.29 -20.58 -17.38
CA LEU A 135 -1.09 -20.57 -18.63
C LEU A 135 -2.48 -21.19 -18.47
N ASN A 136 -2.69 -22.04 -17.47
CA ASN A 136 -3.98 -22.70 -17.26
C ASN A 136 -4.91 -21.88 -16.36
N THR A 137 -4.46 -20.74 -15.83
CA THR A 137 -5.21 -19.94 -14.85
C THR A 137 -5.26 -18.48 -15.26
N LYS A 138 -6.48 -17.98 -15.41
CA LYS A 138 -6.74 -16.61 -15.89
C LYS A 138 -6.39 -15.56 -14.84
N GLY A 139 -5.85 -14.43 -15.29
CA GLY A 139 -5.63 -13.26 -14.45
C GLY A 139 -4.36 -13.26 -13.59
N ILE A 140 -3.52 -14.31 -13.63
CA ILE A 140 -2.24 -14.34 -12.89
C ILE A 140 -1.33 -13.18 -13.32
N ARG A 141 -1.05 -13.04 -14.63
CA ARG A 141 -0.19 -11.97 -15.14
C ARG A 141 -0.75 -10.58 -14.82
N CYS A 142 -2.06 -10.39 -14.98
CA CYS A 142 -2.78 -9.19 -14.59
C CYS A 142 -2.58 -8.84 -13.10
N LYS A 143 -2.68 -9.83 -12.22
CA LYS A 143 -2.48 -9.68 -10.78
C LYS A 143 -1.05 -9.28 -10.43
N LEU A 144 -0.07 -9.87 -11.10
CA LEU A 144 1.35 -9.56 -10.90
C LEU A 144 1.69 -8.11 -11.31
N TYR A 145 1.16 -7.62 -12.44
CA TYR A 145 1.29 -6.20 -12.82
C TYR A 145 0.65 -5.27 -11.79
N TRP A 146 -0.54 -5.61 -11.26
CA TRP A 146 -1.18 -4.83 -10.20
C TRP A 146 -0.35 -4.79 -8.91
N MET A 147 0.21 -5.93 -8.49
CA MET A 147 1.09 -6.02 -7.31
C MET A 147 2.37 -5.20 -7.49
N ALA A 148 3.03 -5.30 -8.65
CA ALA A 148 4.23 -4.51 -8.92
C ALA A 148 3.93 -3.01 -8.93
N THR A 149 2.76 -2.60 -9.45
CA THR A 149 2.32 -1.19 -9.42
C THR A 149 2.17 -0.67 -8.00
N LEU A 150 1.45 -1.42 -7.15
CA LEU A 150 1.21 -1.06 -5.76
C LEU A 150 2.50 -1.00 -4.93
N ARG A 151 3.46 -1.85 -5.27
CA ARG A 151 4.75 -1.94 -4.56
C ARG A 151 5.86 -1.14 -5.21
N ILE A 152 5.52 -0.24 -6.15
CA ILE A 152 6.48 0.69 -6.76
C ILE A 152 7.62 -0.10 -7.44
N GLY A 153 7.25 -1.08 -8.25
CA GLY A 153 8.17 -1.89 -9.05
C GLY A 153 8.69 -1.13 -10.28
N TYR A 154 9.90 -1.48 -10.70
CA TYR A 154 10.57 -0.96 -11.88
C TYR A 154 10.97 -2.11 -12.80
N TYR A 155 11.01 -1.83 -14.09
CA TYR A 155 11.57 -2.75 -15.06
C TYR A 155 13.08 -2.86 -14.86
N ASP A 156 13.62 -4.05 -15.09
CA ASP A 156 15.07 -4.22 -15.24
C ASP A 156 15.50 -3.85 -16.67
N PRO A 157 16.31 -2.79 -16.87
CA PRO A 157 16.83 -2.43 -18.20
C PRO A 157 17.65 -3.54 -18.87
N THR A 158 18.24 -4.44 -18.08
CA THR A 158 18.98 -5.61 -18.59
C THR A 158 18.06 -6.70 -19.15
N ARG A 159 16.74 -6.63 -18.87
CA ARG A 159 15.73 -7.56 -19.35
C ARG A 159 14.78 -6.88 -20.34
N CYS A 160 15.19 -6.86 -21.60
CA CYS A 160 14.36 -6.43 -22.73
C CYS A 160 14.05 -7.58 -23.69
N ILE A 161 12.88 -7.51 -24.34
CA ILE A 161 12.52 -8.31 -25.51
C ILE A 161 12.33 -7.32 -26.66
N GLY A 162 13.28 -7.32 -27.61
CA GLY A 162 13.38 -6.25 -28.60
C GLY A 162 13.67 -4.90 -27.93
N ASN A 163 12.86 -3.88 -28.22
CA ASN A 163 13.00 -2.52 -27.66
C ASN A 163 12.08 -2.26 -26.45
N LYS A 164 11.51 -3.29 -25.85
CA LYS A 164 10.60 -3.15 -24.70
C LYS A 164 11.17 -3.84 -23.48
N ASN A 165 11.16 -3.14 -22.35
CA ASN A 165 11.47 -3.74 -21.06
C ASN A 165 10.37 -4.71 -20.66
N VAL A 166 10.74 -5.86 -20.09
CA VAL A 166 9.78 -6.93 -19.76
C VAL A 166 9.97 -7.39 -18.32
N ALA A 167 8.94 -7.16 -17.51
CA ALA A 167 8.90 -7.59 -16.11
C ALA A 167 8.29 -9.00 -15.92
N PHE A 168 7.42 -9.43 -16.82
CA PHE A 168 6.67 -10.69 -16.74
C PHE A 168 6.61 -11.37 -18.10
N TRP A 169 7.03 -12.63 -18.19
CA TRP A 169 7.03 -13.40 -19.45
C TRP A 169 6.77 -14.88 -19.19
N TYR A 170 6.35 -15.60 -20.23
CA TYR A 170 6.15 -17.04 -20.14
C TYR A 170 7.39 -17.82 -20.59
N GLU A 171 7.75 -18.83 -19.83
CA GLU A 171 8.66 -19.91 -20.23
C GLU A 171 7.88 -21.23 -20.11
N ASP A 172 7.55 -21.81 -21.26
CA ASP A 172 6.61 -22.93 -21.38
C ASP A 172 5.26 -22.63 -20.70
N LYS A 173 4.98 -23.30 -19.57
CA LYS A 173 3.76 -23.14 -18.78
C LYS A 173 3.95 -22.26 -17.54
N LYS A 174 5.16 -21.77 -17.30
CA LYS A 174 5.52 -20.97 -16.13
C LYS A 174 5.49 -19.49 -16.48
N LEU A 175 4.91 -18.68 -15.60
CA LEU A 175 5.02 -17.22 -15.70
C LEU A 175 6.22 -16.78 -14.87
N CYS A 176 7.31 -16.41 -15.52
CA CYS A 176 8.51 -15.88 -14.90
C CYS A 176 8.37 -14.36 -14.68
N PHE A 177 9.02 -13.87 -13.64
CA PHE A 177 9.01 -12.44 -13.30
C PHE A 177 10.36 -11.94 -12.82
N HIS A 178 10.58 -10.65 -13.09
CA HIS A 178 11.82 -9.93 -12.82
C HIS A 178 11.48 -8.45 -12.58
N VAL A 179 11.49 -8.01 -11.32
CA VAL A 179 11.05 -6.66 -10.93
C VAL A 179 12.05 -6.03 -9.96
N LEU A 180 12.51 -4.83 -10.27
CA LEU A 180 13.41 -4.04 -9.44
C LEU A 180 12.63 -3.14 -8.47
N PHE A 181 13.22 -2.87 -7.30
CA PHE A 181 12.66 -1.99 -6.27
C PHE A 181 13.77 -1.12 -5.67
N GLU A 182 13.49 0.15 -5.42
CA GLU A 182 14.47 1.06 -4.77
C GLU A 182 14.75 0.69 -3.31
N THR A 183 13.81 0.01 -2.64
CA THR A 183 13.93 -0.34 -1.22
C THR A 183 13.72 -1.83 -0.97
N LYS A 184 14.47 -2.37 0.00
CA LYS A 184 14.30 -3.76 0.48
C LYS A 184 12.88 -4.03 0.95
N ASN A 185 12.28 -3.05 1.63
CA ASN A 185 10.93 -3.18 2.17
C ASN A 185 9.89 -3.38 1.05
N ALA A 186 9.95 -2.59 -0.02
CA ALA A 186 9.05 -2.74 -1.17
C ALA A 186 9.20 -4.13 -1.84
N ALA A 187 10.43 -4.60 -2.00
CA ALA A 187 10.72 -5.93 -2.54
C ALA A 187 10.17 -7.06 -1.64
N LEU A 188 10.42 -7.00 -0.33
CA LEU A 188 9.91 -8.00 0.64
C LEU A 188 8.39 -7.98 0.73
N LEU A 189 7.77 -6.81 0.63
CA LEU A 189 6.33 -6.67 0.55
C LEU A 189 5.82 -7.39 -0.72
N PHE A 190 6.38 -7.09 -1.89
CA PHE A 190 5.99 -7.77 -3.14
C PHE A 190 6.18 -9.29 -3.08
N GLU A 191 7.28 -9.77 -2.51
CA GLU A 191 7.51 -11.20 -2.23
C GLU A 191 6.46 -11.77 -1.27
N THR A 192 6.09 -11.03 -0.23
CA THR A 192 5.04 -11.43 0.73
C THR A 192 3.71 -11.66 0.02
N ASP A 193 3.29 -10.74 -0.84
CA ASP A 193 2.04 -10.90 -1.62
C ASP A 193 2.10 -12.13 -2.53
N LEU A 194 3.26 -12.41 -3.13
CA LEU A 194 3.47 -13.59 -3.98
C LEU A 194 3.38 -14.89 -3.18
N ARG A 195 3.94 -14.93 -1.96
CA ARG A 195 3.96 -16.12 -1.09
C ARG A 195 2.63 -16.39 -0.39
N THR A 196 1.88 -15.34 -0.08
CA THR A 196 0.54 -15.40 0.55
C THR A 196 -0.58 -15.56 -0.47
N GLY A 197 -0.33 -15.20 -1.73
CA GLY A 197 -1.27 -15.34 -2.84
C GLY A 197 -1.88 -16.75 -2.99
N PRO A 198 -1.10 -17.83 -2.87
CA PRO A 198 -1.61 -19.21 -2.91
C PRO A 198 -2.62 -19.57 -1.82
N GLN A 199 -2.55 -18.95 -0.64
CA GLN A 199 -3.51 -19.19 0.45
C GLN A 199 -4.65 -18.16 0.48
N THR A 200 -4.56 -17.08 -0.30
CA THR A 200 -5.57 -16.01 -0.34
C THR A 200 -6.76 -16.42 -1.21
N LEU A 201 -7.93 -16.62 -0.61
CA LEU A 201 -9.16 -16.97 -1.33
C LEU A 201 -9.56 -15.87 -2.34
N GLY A 202 -9.84 -16.27 -3.58
CA GLY A 202 -10.20 -15.33 -4.66
C GLY A 202 -9.00 -14.68 -5.36
N SER A 203 -7.77 -14.99 -4.95
CA SER A 203 -6.57 -14.66 -5.70
C SER A 203 -6.44 -15.54 -6.94
N PRO A 204 -6.03 -15.03 -8.11
CA PRO A 204 -5.62 -15.88 -9.24
C PRO A 204 -4.45 -16.82 -8.91
N LEU A 205 -3.71 -16.54 -7.82
CA LEU A 205 -2.62 -17.37 -7.33
C LEU A 205 -3.09 -18.51 -6.43
N THR A 206 -4.37 -18.61 -6.04
CA THR A 206 -4.85 -19.66 -5.13
C THR A 206 -4.46 -21.05 -5.65
N ASN A 207 -3.87 -21.88 -4.77
CA ASN A 207 -3.34 -23.22 -5.09
C ASN A 207 -2.22 -23.26 -6.16
N GLN A 208 -1.61 -22.14 -6.52
CA GLN A 208 -0.44 -22.12 -7.41
C GLN A 208 0.85 -22.37 -6.63
N VAL A 209 1.81 -23.00 -7.29
CA VAL A 209 3.19 -23.11 -6.79
C VAL A 209 3.95 -21.87 -7.26
N VAL A 210 4.43 -21.08 -6.30
CA VAL A 210 5.13 -19.81 -6.55
C VAL A 210 6.53 -19.90 -5.97
N GLU A 211 7.54 -19.74 -6.82
CA GLU A 211 8.94 -19.65 -6.42
C GLU A 211 9.37 -18.18 -6.44
N THR A 212 10.07 -17.74 -5.40
CA THR A 212 10.50 -16.34 -5.23
C THR A 212 11.90 -16.28 -4.65
N ARG A 213 12.69 -15.30 -5.12
CA ARG A 213 13.99 -14.94 -4.57
C ARG A 213 14.15 -13.44 -4.60
N VAL A 214 14.58 -12.88 -3.47
CA VAL A 214 14.96 -11.48 -3.31
C VAL A 214 16.48 -11.39 -3.19
N ALA A 215 17.09 -10.52 -3.98
CA ALA A 215 18.53 -10.30 -3.97
C ALA A 215 18.87 -8.82 -4.18
N PRO A 216 20.00 -8.32 -3.64
CA PRO A 216 20.52 -7.02 -4.03
C PRO A 216 20.94 -7.07 -5.52
N ALA A 217 20.66 -6.00 -6.25
CA ALA A 217 20.99 -5.81 -7.65
C ALA A 217 21.91 -4.62 -7.82
N ASN A 218 22.98 -4.84 -8.59
CA ASN A 218 23.96 -3.81 -8.91
C ASN A 218 23.51 -3.11 -10.19
N ALA A 219 22.67 -2.10 -10.09
CA ALA A 219 22.24 -1.32 -11.24
C ALA A 219 23.04 -0.01 -11.36
N VAL A 220 23.56 0.26 -12.56
CA VAL A 220 24.38 1.44 -12.90
C VAL A 220 23.53 2.54 -13.54
N SER A 221 22.26 2.28 -13.86
CA SER A 221 21.37 3.24 -14.55
C SER A 221 20.38 3.89 -13.58
N THR A 222 20.37 5.23 -13.56
CA THR A 222 19.44 6.05 -12.77
C THR A 222 18.10 6.29 -13.45
N ASP A 223 17.95 5.93 -14.72
CA ASP A 223 16.71 6.10 -15.49
C ASP A 223 15.90 4.79 -15.51
N LEU A 224 15.26 4.48 -14.37
CA LEU A 224 14.42 3.30 -14.22
C LEU A 224 12.99 3.59 -14.66
N GLN A 225 12.49 2.78 -15.60
CA GLN A 225 11.10 2.83 -15.99
C GLN A 225 10.21 2.10 -14.96
N ARG A 226 9.18 2.79 -14.47
CA ARG A 226 8.18 2.21 -13.57
C ARG A 226 7.33 1.14 -14.26
N VAL A 227 7.02 0.07 -13.54
CA VAL A 227 5.98 -0.89 -13.92
C VAL A 227 4.64 -0.37 -13.44
N PHE A 228 3.70 -0.20 -14.36
CA PHE A 228 2.33 0.18 -14.07
C PHE A 228 1.34 -0.89 -14.51
N TYR A 229 0.17 -0.88 -13.88
CA TYR A 229 -0.91 -1.80 -14.19
C TYR A 229 -1.41 -1.61 -15.63
N CYS A 230 -1.37 -0.37 -16.13
CA CYS A 230 -1.70 -0.05 -17.52
C CYS A 230 -0.71 -0.63 -18.55
N ASP A 231 0.44 -1.15 -18.13
CA ASP A 231 1.38 -1.84 -19.01
C ASP A 231 0.92 -3.27 -19.33
N TYR A 232 -0.02 -3.82 -18.56
CA TYR A 232 -0.65 -5.09 -18.87
C TYR A 232 -1.56 -4.95 -20.08
N VAL A 233 -1.26 -5.71 -21.15
CA VAL A 233 -2.09 -5.81 -22.35
C VAL A 233 -3.00 -7.05 -22.22
N PRO A 234 -4.33 -6.87 -22.11
CA PRO A 234 -5.26 -7.98 -21.92
C PRO A 234 -5.40 -8.91 -23.13
N ASP A 235 -5.20 -8.38 -24.34
CA ASP A 235 -5.39 -9.11 -25.62
C ASP A 235 -4.12 -9.78 -26.16
N ASP A 236 -3.06 -9.82 -25.35
CA ASP A 236 -1.82 -10.48 -25.71
C ASP A 236 -2.01 -12.01 -25.76
N SER A 237 -1.62 -12.63 -26.88
CA SER A 237 -1.83 -14.04 -27.19
C SER A 237 -1.18 -15.02 -26.21
N GLU A 238 -0.14 -14.59 -25.50
CA GLU A 238 0.56 -15.43 -24.52
C GLU A 238 -0.12 -15.41 -23.13
N SER A 239 -1.07 -14.49 -22.90
CA SER A 239 -1.77 -14.37 -21.61
C SER A 239 -3.16 -14.96 -21.68
N PRO A 240 -3.51 -15.91 -20.81
CA PRO A 240 -4.90 -16.25 -20.57
C PRO A 240 -5.62 -14.97 -20.09
N GLN A 241 -6.55 -14.49 -20.91
CA GLN A 241 -7.22 -13.22 -20.66
C GLN A 241 -7.85 -13.22 -19.27
N ASN A 242 -7.76 -12.08 -18.58
CA ASN A 242 -8.67 -11.78 -17.48
C ASN A 242 -10.07 -11.52 -18.06
N THR A 243 -10.70 -12.53 -18.67
CA THR A 243 -12.16 -12.57 -18.60
C THR A 243 -12.48 -12.60 -17.11
N VAL A 244 -13.51 -11.88 -16.69
CA VAL A 244 -14.20 -12.12 -15.42
C VAL A 244 -14.77 -13.55 -15.49
N SER A 245 -13.90 -14.55 -15.49
CA SER A 245 -14.27 -15.93 -15.28
C SER A 245 -14.59 -15.93 -13.82
N SER A 246 -15.89 -16.03 -13.57
CA SER A 246 -16.49 -16.51 -12.35
C SER A 246 -15.42 -17.24 -11.57
N ILE A 247 -14.86 -16.55 -10.56
CA ILE A 247 -14.41 -17.27 -9.38
C ILE A 247 -15.53 -18.27 -9.16
N SER A 248 -15.21 -19.56 -9.10
CA SER A 248 -16.18 -20.55 -8.65
C SER A 248 -16.40 -20.29 -7.16
N LEU A 249 -16.93 -19.09 -6.87
CA LEU A 249 -17.54 -18.70 -5.65
C LEU A 249 -18.62 -19.72 -5.46
N THR A 250 -18.72 -20.14 -4.23
CA THR A 250 -19.69 -21.11 -3.78
C THR A 250 -21.14 -20.68 -4.06
N THR A 251 -21.32 -19.43 -4.48
CA THR A 251 -22.50 -18.77 -5.01
C THR A 251 -22.14 -18.04 -6.33
N SER A 252 -22.90 -18.28 -7.39
CA SER A 252 -22.80 -17.49 -8.63
C SER A 252 -23.09 -16.03 -8.30
N VAL A 253 -22.06 -15.18 -8.26
CA VAL A 253 -22.25 -13.75 -7.97
C VAL A 253 -22.83 -13.07 -9.21
N SER A 254 -24.14 -12.84 -9.20
CA SER A 254 -24.82 -12.01 -10.18
C SER A 254 -24.76 -10.54 -9.75
N ASN A 255 -24.31 -9.67 -10.65
CA ASN A 255 -24.33 -8.23 -10.42
C ASN A 255 -25.75 -7.69 -10.67
N LEU A 256 -26.20 -6.76 -9.84
CA LEU A 256 -27.47 -6.05 -9.95
C LEU A 256 -27.24 -4.63 -10.48
N ASP A 257 -28.10 -4.22 -11.39
CA ASP A 257 -28.16 -2.85 -11.89
C ASP A 257 -28.89 -1.94 -10.88
N PRO A 258 -28.53 -0.65 -10.73
CA PRO A 258 -29.21 0.27 -9.84
C PRO A 258 -30.72 0.45 -10.11
N SER A 259 -31.17 0.08 -11.31
CA SER A 259 -32.58 0.11 -11.69
C SER A 259 -33.39 -1.09 -11.20
N THR A 260 -32.76 -2.18 -10.72
CA THR A 260 -33.51 -3.37 -10.29
C THR A 260 -34.19 -3.18 -8.94
N ASP A 261 -35.30 -3.88 -8.75
CA ASP A 261 -36.08 -3.83 -7.53
C ASP A 261 -35.28 -4.35 -6.32
N GLU A 262 -34.46 -5.39 -6.50
CA GLU A 262 -33.62 -5.92 -5.42
C GLU A 262 -32.63 -4.85 -4.93
N PHE A 263 -32.02 -4.07 -5.82
CA PHE A 263 -31.14 -2.99 -5.42
C PHE A 263 -31.88 -1.87 -4.71
N ARG A 264 -33.06 -1.49 -5.21
CA ARG A 264 -33.84 -0.38 -4.66
C ARG A 264 -34.44 -0.70 -3.29
N PHE A 265 -34.89 -1.93 -3.11
CA PHE A 265 -35.73 -2.30 -1.97
C PHE A 265 -35.03 -3.25 -0.99
N GLN A 266 -34.07 -4.06 -1.44
CA GLN A 266 -33.41 -5.11 -0.65
C GLN A 266 -31.91 -4.84 -0.41
N ARG A 267 -31.52 -3.56 -0.47
CA ARG A 267 -30.18 -3.07 -0.11
C ARG A 267 -30.16 -2.54 1.32
N ILE A 268 -29.11 -2.84 2.07
CA ILE A 268 -28.90 -2.31 3.44
C ILE A 268 -27.85 -1.19 3.48
N GLU A 269 -26.97 -1.12 2.49
CA GLU A 269 -25.92 -0.11 2.40
C GLU A 269 -26.40 1.17 1.72
N ASP A 270 -25.71 2.27 1.99
CA ASP A 270 -25.94 3.54 1.32
C ASP A 270 -25.55 3.47 -0.16
N GLU A 271 -26.27 4.20 -1.01
CA GLU A 271 -26.07 4.19 -2.46
C GLU A 271 -24.67 4.67 -2.88
N LYS A 272 -24.03 5.53 -2.07
CA LYS A 272 -22.68 6.05 -2.35
C LYS A 272 -21.60 4.98 -2.43
N PHE A 273 -21.84 3.78 -1.88
CA PHE A 273 -20.89 2.67 -1.95
C PHE A 273 -21.02 1.86 -3.25
N PHE A 274 -21.99 2.20 -4.10
CA PHE A 274 -22.23 1.57 -5.38
C PHE A 274 -22.04 2.57 -6.52
N LEU A 275 -22.52 3.80 -6.40
CA LEU A 275 -22.49 4.74 -7.53
C LEU A 275 -21.28 5.70 -7.49
N PRO A 276 -20.75 6.11 -8.66
CA PRO A 276 -21.17 5.70 -10.01
C PRO A 276 -20.42 4.46 -10.56
N TYR A 277 -19.40 3.96 -9.85
CA TYR A 277 -18.43 2.98 -10.42
C TYR A 277 -18.50 1.56 -9.81
N GLY A 278 -19.18 1.40 -8.68
CA GLY A 278 -19.42 0.10 -8.04
C GLY A 278 -20.65 -0.62 -8.60
N LYS A 279 -20.71 -1.93 -8.35
CA LYS A 279 -21.87 -2.77 -8.68
C LYS A 279 -22.36 -3.45 -7.41
N ALA A 280 -23.68 -3.61 -7.30
CA ALA A 280 -24.25 -4.43 -6.25
C ALA A 280 -24.19 -5.90 -6.65
N GLU A 281 -23.91 -6.77 -5.70
CA GLU A 281 -23.95 -8.21 -5.84
C GLU A 281 -25.26 -8.74 -5.25
N SER A 282 -25.86 -9.71 -5.94
CA SER A 282 -27.03 -10.43 -5.48
C SER A 282 -26.60 -11.55 -4.50
N CYS A 283 -26.54 -11.18 -3.23
CA CYS A 283 -26.22 -12.10 -2.14
C CYS A 283 -27.40 -13.04 -1.88
N HIS A 284 -27.14 -14.35 -1.91
CA HIS A 284 -28.14 -15.36 -1.58
C HIS A 284 -28.10 -15.64 -0.08
N LEU A 285 -29.24 -15.54 0.61
CA LEU A 285 -29.29 -15.87 2.04
C LEU A 285 -29.12 -17.38 2.24
N VAL A 286 -29.84 -18.19 1.47
CA VAL A 286 -29.70 -19.66 1.45
C VAL A 286 -28.94 -20.11 0.21
N SER A 287 -27.86 -20.89 0.39
CA SER A 287 -26.98 -21.34 -0.69
C SER A 287 -27.15 -22.82 -1.05
N ARG A 288 -26.83 -23.18 -2.31
CA ARG A 288 -26.91 -24.56 -2.84
C ARG A 288 -25.86 -25.54 -2.28
N LYS A 289 -24.81 -25.07 -1.60
CA LYS A 289 -23.56 -25.84 -1.47
C LYS A 289 -23.39 -26.66 -0.18
N GLN A 290 -24.24 -26.50 0.84
CA GLN A 290 -24.09 -27.28 2.07
C GLN A 290 -25.01 -28.52 2.11
N SER A 291 -24.37 -29.70 2.07
CA SER A 291 -24.93 -31.07 2.10
C SER A 291 -25.82 -31.51 0.91
N ARG A 292 -25.80 -32.81 0.59
CA ARG A 292 -26.72 -33.41 -0.41
C ARG A 292 -28.18 -33.42 0.07
N ASP A 293 -28.39 -33.35 1.39
CA ASP A 293 -29.70 -33.53 2.02
C ASP A 293 -30.54 -32.24 2.03
N HIS A 294 -29.92 -31.08 2.29
CA HIS A 294 -30.60 -29.77 2.27
C HIS A 294 -30.85 -29.23 0.86
N LYS A 295 -30.19 -29.77 -0.17
CA LYS A 295 -30.33 -29.33 -1.57
C LYS A 295 -31.76 -29.42 -2.10
N ARG A 296 -32.58 -30.38 -1.64
CA ARG A 296 -33.96 -30.55 -2.13
C ARG A 296 -34.94 -29.60 -1.44
N GLU A 297 -34.75 -29.37 -0.15
CA GLU A 297 -35.66 -28.54 0.67
C GLU A 297 -35.57 -27.06 0.31
N PHE A 298 -34.35 -26.56 0.10
CA PHE A 298 -34.09 -25.13 -0.12
C PHE A 298 -33.92 -24.73 -1.59
N ALA A 299 -33.95 -25.69 -2.53
CA ALA A 299 -33.90 -25.41 -3.97
C ALA A 299 -35.05 -24.49 -4.44
N LYS A 300 -36.19 -24.51 -3.75
CA LYS A 300 -37.34 -23.66 -4.08
C LYS A 300 -37.04 -22.16 -3.95
N TYR A 301 -36.11 -21.78 -3.08
CA TYR A 301 -35.73 -20.37 -2.86
C TYR A 301 -34.63 -19.88 -3.81
N ASP A 302 -34.10 -20.76 -4.67
CA ASP A 302 -32.99 -20.44 -5.55
C ASP A 302 -33.33 -19.41 -6.62
N ARG A 303 -34.60 -19.24 -6.99
CA ARG A 303 -35.05 -18.19 -7.91
C ARG A 303 -35.93 -17.14 -7.24
N ASP A 304 -36.07 -17.22 -5.92
CA ASP A 304 -36.91 -16.33 -5.14
C ASP A 304 -36.16 -15.02 -4.83
N SER A 305 -36.75 -13.88 -5.20
CA SER A 305 -36.20 -12.55 -4.90
C SER A 305 -36.11 -12.31 -3.39
N ASN A 306 -37.00 -12.90 -2.59
CA ASN A 306 -37.02 -12.78 -1.13
C ASN A 306 -35.87 -13.57 -0.48
N ASN A 307 -35.14 -14.40 -1.22
CA ASN A 307 -33.89 -15.02 -0.77
C ASN A 307 -32.66 -14.19 -1.16
N ARG A 308 -32.83 -12.89 -1.47
CA ARG A 308 -31.73 -12.03 -1.92
C ARG A 308 -31.55 -10.76 -1.09
N LEU A 309 -30.29 -10.37 -0.93
CA LEU A 309 -29.89 -9.02 -0.54
C LEU A 309 -29.01 -8.42 -1.63
N ALA A 310 -29.17 -7.13 -1.87
CA ALA A 310 -28.25 -6.36 -2.70
C ALA A 310 -27.14 -5.78 -1.81
N LEU A 311 -25.93 -6.33 -1.92
CA LEU A 311 -24.77 -5.97 -1.09
C LEU A 311 -23.61 -5.52 -1.97
N SER A 312 -22.74 -4.64 -1.47
CA SER A 312 -21.48 -4.34 -2.13
C SER A 312 -20.54 -5.54 -2.05
N ARG A 313 -19.52 -5.58 -2.91
CA ARG A 313 -18.48 -6.64 -2.88
C ARG A 313 -17.89 -6.83 -1.48
N GLU A 314 -17.63 -5.74 -0.78
CA GLU A 314 -17.04 -5.77 0.56
C GLU A 314 -18.04 -6.33 1.59
N MET A 315 -19.26 -5.80 1.63
CA MET A 315 -20.28 -6.26 2.59
C MET A 315 -20.68 -7.72 2.34
N HIS A 316 -20.82 -8.12 1.08
CA HIS A 316 -21.06 -9.52 0.72
C HIS A 316 -19.89 -10.41 1.15
N GLY A 317 -18.66 -9.95 0.94
CA GLY A 317 -17.44 -10.62 1.38
C GLY A 317 -17.36 -10.80 2.90
N TRP A 318 -17.77 -9.80 3.66
CA TRP A 318 -17.82 -9.83 5.13
C TRP A 318 -18.97 -10.66 5.68
N PHE A 319 -20.10 -10.71 4.98
CA PHE A 319 -21.29 -11.46 5.39
C PHE A 319 -21.18 -12.95 5.08
N ASP A 320 -20.56 -13.33 3.96
CA ASP A 320 -20.31 -14.74 3.63
C ASP A 320 -18.94 -15.24 4.11
N GLY A 321 -18.09 -14.36 4.65
CA GLY A 321 -16.69 -14.70 4.95
C GLY A 321 -15.94 -15.16 3.70
N MET A 322 -16.20 -14.51 2.55
CA MET A 322 -15.47 -14.78 1.30
C MET A 322 -14.17 -13.98 1.21
N SER A 323 -14.06 -12.88 1.96
CA SER A 323 -12.92 -11.96 1.91
C SER A 323 -11.98 -12.08 3.11
N ILE A 324 -12.34 -12.91 4.10
CA ILE A 324 -11.70 -13.06 5.41
C ILE A 324 -12.02 -14.45 5.99
N GLU A 325 -11.22 -14.95 6.94
CA GLU A 325 -11.31 -16.33 7.46
C GLU A 325 -12.68 -16.68 8.09
N VAL A 326 -13.34 -15.70 8.70
CA VAL A 326 -14.66 -15.84 9.33
C VAL A 326 -15.54 -14.65 8.92
N PRO A 327 -16.86 -14.82 8.70
CA PRO A 327 -17.74 -13.68 8.47
C PRO A 327 -17.62 -12.69 9.62
N ILE A 328 -17.47 -11.40 9.34
CA ILE A 328 -17.46 -10.36 10.41
C ILE A 328 -18.80 -9.67 10.56
N VAL A 329 -19.73 -9.95 9.66
CA VAL A 329 -21.11 -9.47 9.71
C VAL A 329 -22.05 -10.67 9.80
N ASN A 330 -23.01 -10.57 10.70
CA ASN A 330 -24.15 -11.47 10.74
C ASN A 330 -25.45 -10.66 10.81
N MET A 331 -26.55 -11.19 10.29
CA MET A 331 -27.81 -10.46 10.14
C MET A 331 -28.99 -11.26 10.65
N LEU A 332 -29.91 -10.60 11.36
CA LEU A 332 -31.11 -11.20 11.93
C LEU A 332 -32.35 -10.42 11.47
N PRO A 333 -33.46 -11.10 11.11
CA PRO A 333 -34.69 -10.39 10.82
C PRO A 333 -35.34 -9.89 12.12
N GLY A 334 -35.86 -8.67 12.07
CA GLY A 334 -36.60 -8.02 13.15
C GLY A 334 -38.11 -8.00 12.92
N SER A 335 -38.76 -6.91 13.34
CA SER A 335 -40.21 -6.76 13.15
C SER A 335 -40.56 -6.56 11.67
N VAL A 336 -41.77 -7.01 11.30
CA VAL A 336 -42.34 -6.86 9.96
C VAL A 336 -43.53 -5.91 10.08
N GLU A 337 -43.60 -4.89 9.23
CA GLU A 337 -44.76 -4.00 9.18
C GLU A 337 -46.02 -4.77 8.74
N GLU A 338 -47.14 -4.56 9.43
CA GLU A 338 -48.41 -5.25 9.16
C GLU A 338 -48.95 -4.90 7.76
N ASN A 339 -48.80 -3.64 7.37
CA ASN A 339 -49.29 -3.11 6.10
C ASN A 339 -48.19 -3.06 5.04
N GLN A 340 -48.61 -3.10 3.76
CA GLN A 340 -47.70 -2.87 2.64
C GLN A 340 -47.18 -1.43 2.68
N SER A 341 -45.87 -1.26 2.65
CA SER A 341 -45.20 0.02 2.80
C SER A 341 -44.91 0.65 1.44
N ILE A 342 -44.49 -0.16 0.45
CA ILE A 342 -44.14 0.30 -0.90
C ILE A 342 -44.68 -0.69 -1.93
N GLY A 343 -45.69 -0.28 -2.70
CA GLY A 343 -46.32 -1.17 -3.68
C GLY A 343 -46.89 -2.42 -3.00
N ASN A 344 -46.49 -3.59 -3.47
CA ASN A 344 -46.82 -4.90 -2.88
C ASN A 344 -45.83 -5.35 -1.78
N ARG A 345 -44.82 -4.54 -1.44
CA ARG A 345 -43.74 -4.92 -0.51
C ARG A 345 -44.02 -4.44 0.91
N ARG A 346 -43.66 -5.27 1.88
CA ARG A 346 -43.70 -4.97 3.31
C ARG A 346 -42.29 -4.68 3.82
N LYS A 347 -42.17 -3.71 4.71
CA LYS A 347 -40.90 -3.39 5.37
C LYS A 347 -40.57 -4.45 6.42
N VAL A 348 -39.32 -4.91 6.39
CA VAL A 348 -38.75 -5.86 7.36
C VAL A 348 -37.54 -5.19 7.99
N GLU A 349 -37.52 -5.10 9.32
CA GLU A 349 -36.33 -4.67 10.05
C GLU A 349 -35.22 -5.72 9.94
N VAL A 350 -33.97 -5.26 9.85
CA VAL A 350 -32.80 -6.13 9.81
C VAL A 350 -31.81 -5.66 10.86
N PHE A 351 -31.47 -6.53 11.79
CA PHE A 351 -30.41 -6.31 12.77
C PHE A 351 -29.09 -6.78 12.18
N VAL A 352 -28.15 -5.86 12.02
CA VAL A 352 -26.80 -6.09 11.51
C VAL A 352 -25.87 -6.15 12.71
N LYS A 353 -25.34 -7.34 13.01
CA LYS A 353 -24.40 -7.60 14.10
C LYS A 353 -22.99 -7.76 13.55
N VAL A 354 -22.01 -7.13 14.21
CA VAL A 354 -20.59 -7.33 13.90
C VAL A 354 -19.93 -8.31 14.87
N LEU A 355 -18.84 -8.94 14.43
CA LEU A 355 -18.09 -9.91 15.21
C LEU A 355 -17.41 -9.28 16.45
N ASP A 356 -16.81 -8.10 16.28
CA ASP A 356 -16.10 -7.38 17.32
C ASP A 356 -16.21 -5.84 17.18
N ALA A 357 -15.70 -5.12 18.18
CA ALA A 357 -15.73 -3.66 18.22
C ALA A 357 -14.92 -2.97 17.10
N GLN A 358 -13.86 -3.61 16.59
CA GLN A 358 -13.00 -3.04 15.54
C GLN A 358 -13.71 -3.05 14.17
N CYS A 359 -14.69 -3.93 14.00
CA CYS A 359 -15.50 -4.03 12.80
C CYS A 359 -16.61 -2.96 12.72
N THR A 360 -16.96 -2.32 13.84
CA THR A 360 -18.12 -1.41 13.94
C THR A 360 -18.05 -0.28 12.92
N ASP A 361 -17.00 0.54 12.93
CA ASP A 361 -16.85 1.68 12.02
C ASP A 361 -16.85 1.25 10.55
N ARG A 362 -16.22 0.12 10.23
CA ARG A 362 -16.13 -0.41 8.87
C ARG A 362 -17.50 -0.82 8.31
N VAL A 363 -18.32 -1.45 9.13
CA VAL A 363 -19.63 -2.00 8.71
C VAL A 363 -20.75 -0.97 8.87
N PHE A 364 -20.81 -0.29 10.00
CA PHE A 364 -21.92 0.58 10.36
C PHE A 364 -21.92 1.91 9.60
N SER A 365 -20.75 2.46 9.26
CA SER A 365 -20.66 3.66 8.41
C SER A 365 -21.20 3.45 6.99
N ARG A 366 -21.41 2.18 6.60
CA ARG A 366 -21.94 1.80 5.29
C ARG A 366 -23.45 1.70 5.23
N LEU A 367 -24.14 1.54 6.36
CA LEU A 367 -25.58 1.35 6.38
C LEU A 367 -26.32 2.59 5.85
N LYS A 368 -27.41 2.36 5.11
CA LYS A 368 -28.20 3.43 4.48
C LYS A 368 -28.89 4.34 5.50
N GLY A 369 -29.29 5.51 5.04
CA GLY A 369 -30.13 6.43 5.80
C GLY A 369 -31.37 5.76 6.40
N GLY A 370 -31.68 6.10 7.65
CA GLY A 370 -32.76 5.49 8.44
C GLY A 370 -32.33 4.29 9.30
N SER A 371 -31.05 3.93 9.28
CA SER A 371 -30.48 2.94 10.21
C SER A 371 -30.24 3.55 11.59
N THR A 372 -30.49 2.82 12.67
CA THR A 372 -30.40 3.29 14.06
C THR A 372 -29.51 2.37 14.91
N ARG A 373 -28.85 2.92 15.93
CA ARG A 373 -28.13 2.11 16.93
C ARG A 373 -29.11 1.33 17.80
N THR A 374 -28.68 0.19 18.29
CA THR A 374 -29.39 -0.58 19.32
C THR A 374 -28.68 -0.40 20.68
N ASP A 375 -29.21 -1.02 21.73
CA ASP A 375 -28.56 -1.05 23.05
C ASP A 375 -27.27 -1.89 23.04
N ASP A 376 -27.12 -2.82 22.10
CA ASP A 376 -25.88 -3.57 21.87
C ASP A 376 -24.95 -2.74 20.96
N PRO A 377 -23.74 -2.35 21.43
CA PRO A 377 -22.79 -1.56 20.63
C PRO A 377 -22.28 -2.31 19.39
N LEU A 378 -22.40 -3.64 19.36
CA LEU A 378 -22.03 -4.47 18.22
C LEU A 378 -23.21 -4.72 17.27
N MET A 379 -24.33 -4.03 17.44
CA MET A 379 -25.52 -4.22 16.62
C MET A 379 -26.20 -2.90 16.23
N MET A 380 -26.50 -2.78 14.93
CA MET A 380 -27.33 -1.71 14.38
C MET A 380 -28.57 -2.27 13.70
N LYS A 381 -29.62 -1.47 13.68
CA LYS A 381 -30.88 -1.79 13.02
C LYS A 381 -30.98 -1.02 11.70
N THR A 382 -31.34 -1.71 10.64
CA THR A 382 -31.70 -1.15 9.33
C THR A 382 -32.99 -1.82 8.84
N PHE A 383 -33.33 -1.69 7.56
CA PHE A 383 -34.55 -2.28 7.01
C PHE A 383 -34.43 -2.60 5.52
N VAL A 384 -35.28 -3.48 5.02
CA VAL A 384 -35.50 -3.77 3.60
C VAL A 384 -36.99 -3.84 3.30
N HIS A 385 -37.36 -3.82 2.02
CA HIS A 385 -38.74 -4.04 1.58
C HIS A 385 -38.80 -5.25 0.65
N VAL A 386 -39.61 -6.23 1.04
CA VAL A 386 -39.72 -7.55 0.38
C VAL A 386 -41.19 -7.87 0.11
N GLU A 387 -41.45 -8.66 -0.93
CA GLU A 387 -42.82 -9.05 -1.30
C GLU A 387 -43.35 -10.12 -0.35
N ASP A 388 -42.48 -11.07 0.02
CA ASP A 388 -42.75 -12.13 0.98
C ASP A 388 -41.79 -12.07 2.18
N PRO A 389 -42.14 -11.30 3.24
CA PRO A 389 -41.43 -11.28 4.51
C PRO A 389 -41.27 -12.64 5.18
N GLU A 390 -42.21 -13.57 5.02
CA GLU A 390 -42.13 -14.87 5.70
C GLU A 390 -40.97 -15.67 5.13
N THR A 391 -40.91 -15.75 3.79
CA THR A 391 -39.78 -16.37 3.09
C THR A 391 -38.46 -15.65 3.35
N PHE A 392 -38.44 -14.31 3.32
CA PHE A 392 -37.24 -13.54 3.59
C PHE A 392 -36.70 -13.78 5.01
N CYS A 393 -37.56 -13.69 6.02
CA CYS A 393 -37.19 -13.91 7.42
C CYS A 393 -36.70 -15.34 7.65
N LEU A 394 -37.34 -16.34 7.03
CA LEU A 394 -36.90 -17.73 7.11
C LEU A 394 -35.49 -17.91 6.52
N CYS A 395 -35.26 -17.37 5.32
CA CYS A 395 -33.96 -17.45 4.65
C CYS A 395 -32.86 -16.70 5.43
N MET A 396 -33.18 -15.55 6.02
CA MET A 396 -32.23 -14.78 6.83
C MET A 396 -31.89 -15.48 8.14
N ARG A 397 -32.86 -16.09 8.83
CA ARG A 397 -32.58 -16.91 10.04
C ARG A 397 -31.69 -18.10 9.72
N TRP A 398 -31.97 -18.80 8.61
CA TRP A 398 -31.11 -19.88 8.16
C TRP A 398 -29.65 -19.42 7.99
N LYS A 399 -29.45 -18.28 7.31
CA LYS A 399 -28.12 -17.71 7.09
C LYS A 399 -27.46 -17.25 8.39
N HIS A 400 -28.25 -16.68 9.30
CA HIS A 400 -27.78 -16.30 10.62
C HIS A 400 -27.17 -17.48 11.36
N ASP A 401 -27.88 -18.60 11.39
CA ASP A 401 -27.49 -19.78 12.15
C ASP A 401 -26.22 -20.43 11.55
N ASP A 402 -26.10 -20.48 10.22
CA ASP A 402 -24.86 -20.89 9.51
C ASP A 402 -23.68 -20.00 9.90
N ASN A 403 -23.84 -18.68 9.86
CA ASN A 403 -22.78 -17.76 10.25
C ASN A 403 -22.46 -17.82 11.75
N ALA A 404 -23.46 -18.04 12.62
CA ALA A 404 -23.27 -18.18 14.06
C ALA A 404 -22.54 -19.48 14.44
N GLU A 405 -22.75 -20.57 13.70
CA GLU A 405 -21.94 -21.79 13.82
C GLU A 405 -20.48 -21.52 13.43
N ARG A 406 -20.25 -20.82 12.31
CA ARG A 406 -18.89 -20.44 11.89
C ARG A 406 -18.19 -19.53 12.90
N TRP A 407 -18.92 -18.60 13.54
CA TRP A 407 -18.39 -17.78 14.63
C TRP A 407 -17.97 -18.63 15.82
N ARG A 408 -18.81 -19.59 16.26
CA ARG A 408 -18.46 -20.50 17.35
C ARG A 408 -17.22 -21.33 17.01
N SER A 409 -17.17 -21.94 15.84
CA SER A 409 -15.99 -22.72 15.40
C SER A 409 -14.71 -21.90 15.36
N PHE A 410 -14.79 -20.61 14.97
CA PHE A 410 -13.64 -19.71 14.97
C PHE A 410 -13.15 -19.42 16.40
N TRP A 411 -14.05 -19.13 17.33
CA TRP A 411 -13.69 -18.90 18.73
C TRP A 411 -13.15 -20.17 19.42
N ASP A 412 -13.68 -21.35 19.10
CA ASP A 412 -13.20 -22.62 19.63
C ASP A 412 -11.78 -22.99 19.12
N MET A 413 -11.38 -22.50 17.95
CA MET A 413 -10.02 -22.70 17.40
C MET A 413 -8.99 -21.70 17.94
N THR A 414 -9.43 -20.61 18.56
CA THR A 414 -8.54 -19.61 19.15
C THR A 414 -8.29 -20.03 20.60
N PRO A 415 -7.06 -20.41 21.01
CA PRO A 415 -6.80 -20.75 22.41
C PRO A 415 -7.16 -19.54 23.26
N ALA A 416 -7.85 -19.74 24.39
CA ALA A 416 -8.01 -18.72 25.41
C ALA A 416 -6.62 -18.24 25.82
N VAL A 417 -6.22 -17.08 25.33
CA VAL A 417 -5.02 -16.39 25.80
C VAL A 417 -5.46 -15.70 27.09
N ASP A 418 -5.10 -16.31 28.22
CA ASP A 418 -5.06 -15.64 29.54
C ASP A 418 -4.01 -14.51 29.55
#